data_AF-A0A427A6U5-F1
#
_entry.id   AF-A0A427A6U5-F1
#
_cell.length_a   1.000
_cell.length_b   1.000
_cell.length_c   1.000
_cell.angle_alpha   90.00
_cell.angle_beta   90.00
_cell.angle_gamma   90.00
#
_symmetry.space_group_name_H-M   'P 1'
#
loop_
_entity.id
_entity.type
_entity.pdbx_description
1 polymer ?
#
loop_
_entity_poly.entity_id
_entity_poly.type
_entity_poly.pdbx_seq_one_letter_code
_entity_poly.pdbx_strand_id
1 'polypeptide(L)'
;MYVFRAVKRSNCFHRNGHDAACGESNTTNMIIFACIQIVLSQIPNFHKIWWLSIVAAVMSVAYATIGLGLSIAKTAEGPHARTSLTGVTVGVDVSGSEKVWRTFQALGDIAFAYAYSNVLIEIQVMKKATTIGVLTTTTFYMLCGVLGYAAFGNTAPGNFLTGFGFYDPFWLVDIGNICIVVHLVGAYQVNT
;
A
#
# COMPACT_ATOMS: atom_id res chain seq x y z
N MET A 1 6.18 6.20 -0.78
CA MET A 1 7.32 7.03 -0.34
C MET A 1 8.23 6.33 0.70
N TYR A 2 7.69 5.60 1.69
CA TYR A 2 8.46 4.78 2.66
C TYR A 2 9.08 3.49 2.08
N VAL A 3 8.90 3.25 0.79
CA VAL A 3 9.06 1.95 0.15
C VAL A 3 10.53 1.61 -0.10
N PHE A 4 11.32 2.55 -0.62
CA PHE A 4 12.77 2.37 -0.77
C PHE A 4 13.48 2.23 0.58
N ARG A 5 12.97 2.92 1.61
CA ARG A 5 13.42 2.72 2.99
C ARG A 5 13.06 1.32 3.49
N ALA A 6 11.87 0.81 3.18
CA ALA A 6 11.47 -0.55 3.52
C ALA A 6 12.41 -1.59 2.88
N VAL A 7 12.75 -1.44 1.59
CA VAL A 7 13.72 -2.33 0.89
C VAL A 7 15.11 -2.28 1.54
N LYS A 8 15.65 -1.09 1.81
CA LYS A 8 16.96 -0.96 2.46
C LYS A 8 16.97 -1.57 3.85
N ARG A 9 15.91 -1.33 4.61
CA ARG A 9 15.78 -1.83 5.99
C ARG A 9 15.54 -3.34 6.04
N SER A 10 14.74 -3.89 5.11
CA SER A 10 14.55 -5.34 4.89
C SER A 10 15.89 -6.03 4.61
N ASN A 11 16.68 -5.51 3.66
CA ASN A 11 18.01 -6.03 3.37
C ASN A 11 19.00 -5.88 4.55
N CYS A 12 18.89 -4.81 5.33
CA CYS A 12 19.68 -4.63 6.55
C CYS A 12 19.36 -5.69 7.60
N PHE A 13 18.09 -5.99 7.84
CA PHE A 13 17.67 -7.05 8.77
C PHE A 13 18.07 -8.44 8.28
N HIS A 14 17.97 -8.70 6.98
CA HIS A 14 18.43 -9.96 6.40
C HIS A 14 19.94 -10.17 6.61
N ARG A 15 20.75 -9.12 6.42
CA ARG A 15 22.20 -9.19 6.52
C ARG A 15 22.73 -9.18 7.95
N ASN A 16 22.09 -8.44 8.85
CA ASN A 16 22.60 -8.16 10.19
C ASN A 16 21.78 -8.84 11.31
N GLY A 17 20.71 -9.55 10.98
CA GLY A 17 19.78 -10.17 11.92
C GLY A 17 18.63 -9.23 12.35
N HIS A 18 17.55 -9.82 12.87
CA HIS A 18 16.30 -9.11 13.20
C HIS A 18 16.44 -8.09 14.35
N ASP A 19 17.47 -8.22 15.19
CA ASP A 19 17.73 -7.33 16.34
C ASP A 19 18.65 -6.13 16.00
N ALA A 20 19.07 -5.98 14.74
CA ALA A 20 19.98 -4.92 14.34
C ALA A 20 19.30 -3.53 14.35
N ALA A 21 20.04 -2.51 14.81
CA ALA A 21 19.60 -1.10 14.77
C ALA A 21 19.66 -0.52 13.33
N CYS A 22 18.75 -0.96 12.47
CA CYS A 22 18.66 -0.49 11.08
C CYS A 22 17.84 0.81 11.00
N GLY A 23 18.54 1.95 11.07
CA GLY A 23 18.00 3.30 10.88
C GLY A 23 18.25 3.81 9.45
N GLU A 24 17.19 4.21 8.74
CA GLU A 24 17.29 4.66 7.35
C GLU A 24 16.55 5.99 7.16
N SER A 25 17.24 6.98 6.59
CA SER A 25 16.67 8.30 6.28
C SER A 25 15.84 8.26 5.00
N ASN A 26 14.66 8.89 5.04
CA ASN A 26 13.72 8.90 3.93
C ASN A 26 13.95 10.04 2.92
N THR A 27 14.68 11.09 3.32
CA THR A 27 14.72 12.38 2.62
C THR A 27 15.26 12.27 1.19
N THR A 28 16.32 11.50 0.96
CA THR A 28 16.90 11.33 -0.38
C THR A 28 15.94 10.62 -1.35
N ASN A 29 15.22 9.59 -0.89
CA ASN A 29 14.28 8.86 -1.73
C ASN A 29 13.07 9.73 -2.10
N MET A 30 12.64 10.59 -1.18
CA MET A 30 11.57 11.57 -1.42
C MET A 30 11.96 12.55 -2.53
N ILE A 31 13.19 13.06 -2.49
CA ILE A 31 13.72 13.99 -3.50
C ILE A 31 13.79 13.30 -4.87
N ILE A 32 14.33 12.08 -4.95
CA ILE A 32 14.43 11.34 -6.22
C ILE A 32 13.05 11.09 -6.82
N PHE A 33 12.08 10.63 -6.01
CA PHE A 33 10.71 10.43 -6.48
C PHE A 33 10.11 11.74 -6.99
N ALA A 34 10.26 12.84 -6.26
CA ALA A 34 9.78 14.15 -6.69
C ALA A 34 10.42 14.60 -8.02
N CYS A 35 11.74 14.41 -8.21
CA CYS A 35 12.42 14.72 -9.46
C CYS A 35 11.88 13.91 -10.64
N ILE A 36 11.66 12.60 -10.47
CA ILE A 36 11.06 11.74 -11.50
C ILE A 36 9.67 12.26 -11.86
N GLN A 37 8.85 12.63 -10.87
CA GLN A 37 7.51 13.16 -11.11
C GLN A 37 7.52 14.49 -11.87
N ILE A 38 8.46 15.38 -11.54
CA ILE A 38 8.65 16.62 -12.28
C ILE A 38 8.97 16.31 -13.75
N VAL A 39 9.92 15.41 -14.03
CA VAL A 39 10.28 15.05 -15.43
C VAL A 39 9.10 14.42 -16.17
N LEU A 40 8.39 13.48 -15.55
CA LEU A 40 7.23 12.82 -16.18
C LEU A 40 6.10 13.81 -16.49
N SER A 41 5.89 14.82 -15.62
CA SER A 41 4.91 15.88 -15.88
C SER A 41 5.21 16.76 -17.09
N GLN A 42 6.45 16.74 -17.61
CA GLN A 42 6.86 17.53 -18.78
C GLN A 42 6.68 16.78 -20.11
N ILE A 43 6.17 15.54 -20.11
CA ILE A 43 6.01 14.75 -21.35
C ILE A 43 4.64 15.07 -21.97
N PRO A 44 4.56 15.84 -23.07
CA PRO A 44 3.29 16.09 -23.73
C PRO A 44 2.82 14.82 -24.47
N ASN A 45 1.53 14.52 -24.35
CA ASN A 45 0.76 13.49 -25.08
C ASN A 45 0.57 12.12 -24.39
N PHE A 46 -0.64 11.91 -23.86
CA PHE A 46 -1.14 10.66 -23.26
C PHE A 46 -1.03 9.44 -24.16
N HIS A 47 -1.14 9.63 -25.47
CA HIS A 47 -1.20 8.50 -26.38
C HIS A 47 0.14 7.76 -26.49
N LYS A 48 1.25 8.40 -26.10
CA LYS A 48 2.58 7.75 -26.03
C LYS A 48 2.84 6.99 -24.73
N ILE A 49 1.97 7.15 -23.72
CA ILE A 49 2.18 6.64 -22.36
C ILE A 49 1.11 5.62 -21.89
N TRP A 50 0.22 5.16 -22.77
CA TRP A 50 -0.80 4.14 -22.45
C TRP A 50 -0.22 2.86 -21.83
N TRP A 51 1.00 2.48 -22.23
CA TRP A 51 1.70 1.31 -21.71
C TRP A 51 2.09 1.49 -20.24
N LEU A 52 2.33 2.73 -19.78
CA LEU A 52 2.60 3.01 -18.36
C LEU A 52 1.38 2.69 -17.51
N SER A 53 0.17 2.95 -18.00
CA SER A 53 -1.07 2.63 -17.29
C SER A 53 -1.25 1.10 -17.15
N ILE A 54 -0.88 0.33 -18.18
CA ILE A 54 -0.88 -1.14 -18.11
C ILE A 54 0.16 -1.64 -17.11
N VAL A 55 1.39 -1.12 -17.17
CA VAL A 55 2.44 -1.48 -16.20
C VAL A 55 1.98 -1.15 -14.78
N ALA A 56 1.41 0.04 -14.55
CA ALA A 56 0.90 0.45 -13.25
C ALA A 56 -0.22 -0.49 -12.76
N ALA A 57 -1.13 -0.92 -13.63
CA ALA A 57 -2.20 -1.86 -13.28
C ALA A 57 -1.64 -3.25 -12.93
N VAL A 58 -0.71 -3.79 -13.72
CA VAL A 58 -0.06 -5.09 -13.45
C VAL A 58 0.70 -5.05 -12.13
N MET A 59 1.47 -3.97 -11.87
CA MET A 59 2.18 -3.80 -10.62
C MET A 59 1.23 -3.68 -9.41
N SER A 60 0.05 -3.06 -9.61
CA SER A 60 -0.98 -2.97 -8.57
C SER A 60 -1.50 -4.33 -8.15
N VAL A 61 -1.89 -5.14 -9.12
CA VAL A 61 -2.34 -6.52 -8.88
C VAL A 61 -1.21 -7.33 -8.22
N ALA A 62 0.02 -7.21 -8.73
CA ALA A 62 1.17 -7.94 -8.20
C ALA A 62 1.42 -7.65 -6.71
N TYR A 63 1.56 -6.38 -6.29
CA TYR A 63 1.82 -6.07 -4.88
C TYR A 63 0.64 -6.45 -3.98
N ALA A 64 -0.61 -6.32 -4.48
CA ALA A 64 -1.79 -6.69 -3.71
C ALA A 64 -1.84 -8.20 -3.49
N THR A 65 -1.64 -9.01 -4.54
CA THR A 65 -1.59 -10.48 -4.44
C THR A 65 -0.46 -10.95 -3.53
N ILE A 66 0.73 -10.34 -3.59
CA ILE A 66 1.84 -10.63 -2.67
C ILE A 66 1.43 -10.36 -1.22
N GLY A 67 0.85 -9.19 -0.95
CA GLY A 67 0.37 -8.82 0.37
C GLY A 67 -0.70 -9.77 0.92
N LEU A 68 -1.64 -10.19 0.07
CA LEU A 68 -2.66 -11.17 0.42
C LEU A 68 -2.06 -12.54 0.73
N GLY A 69 -1.17 -13.05 -0.12
CA GLY A 69 -0.51 -14.34 0.08
C GLY A 69 0.28 -14.39 1.39
N LEU A 70 1.05 -13.33 1.67
CA LEU A 70 1.79 -13.19 2.93
C LEU A 70 0.84 -13.15 4.14
N SER A 71 -0.29 -12.44 4.03
CA SER A 71 -1.29 -12.37 5.11
C SER A 71 -1.93 -13.73 5.37
N ILE A 72 -2.30 -14.47 4.33
CA ILE A 72 -2.86 -15.82 4.44
C ILE A 72 -1.86 -16.77 5.08
N ALA A 73 -0.60 -16.77 4.61
CA ALA A 73 0.46 -17.60 5.19
C ALA A 73 0.65 -17.31 6.67
N LYS A 74 0.71 -16.02 7.05
CA LYS A 74 0.86 -15.61 8.45
C LYS A 74 -0.33 -16.01 9.33
N THR A 75 -1.55 -15.93 8.82
CA THR A 75 -2.74 -16.39 9.52
C THR A 75 -2.74 -17.92 9.70
N ALA A 76 -2.13 -18.67 8.78
CA ALA A 76 -2.05 -20.12 8.83
C ALA A 76 -0.91 -20.67 9.71
N GLU A 77 0.20 -19.94 9.86
CA GLU A 77 1.44 -20.44 10.49
C GLU A 77 1.55 -20.22 12.01
N GLY A 78 0.65 -19.46 12.65
CA GLY A 78 0.89 -19.03 14.04
C GLY A 78 -0.35 -18.87 14.93
N PRO A 79 -0.14 -18.55 16.23
CA PRO A 79 -1.22 -18.21 17.13
C PRO A 79 -1.99 -17.00 16.58
N HIS A 80 -3.32 -17.08 16.66
CA HIS A 80 -4.18 -16.04 16.12
C HIS A 80 -3.87 -14.68 16.74
N ALA A 81 -3.68 -13.67 15.88
CA ALA A 81 -3.51 -12.31 16.33
C ALA A 81 -4.74 -11.86 17.14
N ARG A 82 -4.54 -10.95 18.10
CA ARG A 82 -5.66 -10.42 18.89
C ARG A 82 -6.55 -9.56 18.01
N THR A 83 -7.68 -10.12 17.59
CA THR A 83 -8.72 -9.44 16.81
C THR A 83 -9.92 -9.10 17.69
N SER A 84 -10.54 -7.97 17.44
CA SER A 84 -11.79 -7.51 18.07
C SER A 84 -12.71 -6.86 17.02
N LEU A 85 -14.02 -6.95 17.23
CA LEU A 85 -15.01 -6.28 16.38
C LEU A 85 -14.85 -4.75 16.40
N THR A 86 -14.37 -4.19 17.51
CA THR A 86 -14.17 -2.75 17.67
C THR A 86 -12.71 -2.31 17.53
N GLY A 87 -11.85 -3.21 17.03
CA GLY A 87 -10.41 -2.98 16.92
C GLY A 87 -9.71 -2.89 18.27
N VAL A 88 -8.69 -2.02 18.32
CA VAL A 88 -7.87 -1.75 19.50
C VAL A 88 -8.71 -1.40 20.74
N THR A 89 -8.34 -1.97 21.88
CA THR A 89 -9.07 -1.80 23.14
C THR A 89 -8.57 -0.59 23.93
N VAL A 90 -9.49 0.28 24.34
CA VAL A 90 -9.15 1.48 25.14
C VAL A 90 -8.68 1.04 26.52
N GLY A 91 -7.57 1.61 26.99
CA GLY A 91 -7.00 1.31 28.30
C GLY A 91 -6.08 0.08 28.34
N VAL A 92 -5.96 -0.65 27.22
CA VAL A 92 -4.96 -1.73 27.06
C VAL A 92 -3.91 -1.31 26.04
N ASP A 93 -4.35 -0.98 24.82
CA ASP A 93 -3.45 -0.70 23.70
C ASP A 93 -3.28 0.81 23.44
N VAL A 94 -4.35 1.58 23.65
CA VAL A 94 -4.43 3.02 23.31
C VAL A 94 -5.35 3.79 24.27
N SER A 95 -5.19 5.10 24.33
CA SER A 95 -6.14 6.00 25.02
C SER A 95 -7.43 6.19 24.22
N GLY A 96 -8.47 6.73 24.86
CA GLY A 96 -9.75 7.01 24.18
C GLY A 96 -9.61 8.01 23.04
N SER A 97 -8.85 9.10 23.25
CA SER A 97 -8.57 10.11 22.21
C SER A 97 -7.77 9.54 21.04
N GLU A 98 -6.78 8.70 21.32
CA GLU A 98 -5.97 8.02 20.30
C GLU A 98 -6.83 7.08 19.46
N LYS A 99 -7.74 6.32 20.07
CA LYS A 99 -8.69 5.46 19.33
C LYS A 99 -9.57 6.28 18.40
N VAL A 100 -10.10 7.42 18.86
CA VAL A 100 -10.89 8.33 18.04
C VAL A 100 -10.06 8.88 16.88
N TRP A 101 -8.83 9.33 17.15
CA TRP A 101 -7.92 9.83 16.12
C TRP A 101 -7.60 8.79 15.05
N ARG A 102 -7.23 7.57 15.45
CA ARG A 102 -6.97 6.45 14.52
C ARG A 102 -8.21 6.08 13.70
N THR A 103 -9.41 6.22 14.26
CA THR A 103 -10.66 6.01 13.53
C THR A 103 -10.85 7.06 12.44
N PHE A 104 -10.63 8.33 12.75
CA PHE A 104 -10.68 9.40 11.74
C PHE A 104 -9.60 9.26 10.67
N GLN A 105 -8.39 8.82 11.04
CA GLN A 105 -7.34 8.53 10.07
C GLN A 105 -7.76 7.41 9.11
N ALA A 106 -8.31 6.31 9.62
CA ALA A 106 -8.81 5.22 8.78
C ALA A 106 -9.96 5.68 7.85
N LEU A 107 -10.88 6.51 8.33
CA LEU A 107 -11.93 7.09 7.49
C LEU A 107 -11.35 8.00 6.41
N GLY A 108 -10.32 8.80 6.74
CA GLY A 108 -9.59 9.63 5.78
C GLY A 108 -8.89 8.81 4.71
N ASP A 109 -8.23 7.70 5.09
CA ASP A 109 -7.57 6.78 4.17
C ASP A 109 -8.57 6.13 3.20
N ILE A 110 -9.75 5.71 3.70
CA ILE A 110 -10.83 5.18 2.86
C ILE A 110 -11.33 6.26 1.90
N ALA A 111 -11.61 7.47 2.39
CA ALA A 111 -12.09 8.57 1.56
C ALA A 111 -11.07 8.93 0.46
N PHE A 112 -9.78 8.98 0.80
CA PHE A 112 -8.70 9.23 -0.15
C PHE A 112 -8.61 8.12 -1.21
N ALA A 113 -8.76 6.85 -0.81
CA ALA A 113 -8.75 5.72 -1.73
C ALA A 113 -9.86 5.79 -2.79
N TYR A 114 -10.98 6.47 -2.51
CA TYR A 114 -12.10 6.69 -3.45
C TYR A 114 -12.21 8.12 -4.00
N ALA A 115 -11.18 8.96 -3.82
CA ALA A 115 -11.17 10.34 -4.31
C ALA A 115 -11.26 10.45 -5.86
N TYR A 116 -11.01 9.36 -6.58
CA TYR A 116 -11.16 9.27 -8.05
C TYR A 116 -12.61 9.22 -8.52
N SER A 117 -13.58 9.06 -7.61
CA SER A 117 -15.02 8.97 -7.93
C SER A 117 -15.58 10.17 -8.68
N ASN A 118 -15.07 11.38 -8.43
CA ASN A 118 -15.45 12.59 -9.18
C ASN A 118 -15.11 12.49 -10.67
N VAL A 119 -13.94 11.92 -10.99
CA VAL A 119 -13.48 11.70 -12.38
C VAL A 119 -14.32 10.64 -13.07
N LEU A 120 -14.83 9.64 -12.34
CA LEU A 120 -15.70 8.60 -12.92
C LEU A 120 -17.02 9.15 -13.46
N ILE A 121 -17.54 10.22 -12.87
CA ILE A 121 -18.79 10.87 -13.28
C ILE A 121 -18.63 11.55 -14.65
N GLU A 122 -17.43 11.98 -15.00
CA GLU A 122 -17.11 12.64 -16.27
C GLU A 122 -16.94 11.64 -17.42
N ILE A 123 -16.50 10.41 -17.15
CA ILE A 123 -16.23 9.36 -18.16
C ILE A 123 -17.47 8.47 -18.36
N GLN A 124 -18.64 9.08 -18.63
CA GLN A 124 -19.91 8.36 -18.75
C GLN A 124 -20.00 7.41 -19.97
N VAL A 125 -19.04 7.49 -20.89
CA VAL A 125 -18.99 6.69 -22.13
C VAL A 125 -18.49 5.26 -21.88
N MET A 126 -17.80 5.00 -20.75
CA MET A 126 -17.19 3.68 -20.44
C MET A 126 -17.72 3.02 -19.15
N LYS A 127 -19.03 3.12 -18.88
CA LYS A 127 -19.66 2.59 -17.63
C LYS A 127 -19.23 1.16 -17.28
N LYS A 128 -19.19 0.24 -18.25
CA LYS A 128 -18.82 -1.16 -17.99
C LYS A 128 -17.38 -1.31 -17.49
N ALA A 129 -16.43 -0.62 -18.12
CA ALA A 129 -15.02 -0.66 -17.72
C ALA A 129 -14.83 -0.01 -16.34
N THR A 130 -15.49 1.12 -16.11
CA THR A 130 -15.51 1.81 -14.81
C THR A 130 -16.08 0.92 -13.70
N THR A 131 -17.22 0.26 -13.92
CA THR A 131 -17.82 -0.65 -12.94
C THR A 131 -16.90 -1.82 -12.60
N ILE A 132 -16.27 -2.44 -13.61
CA ILE A 132 -15.31 -3.55 -13.38
C ILE A 132 -14.10 -3.05 -12.60
N GLY A 133 -13.57 -1.86 -12.94
CA GLY A 133 -12.46 -1.24 -12.23
C GLY A 133 -12.78 -1.00 -10.76
N VAL A 134 -13.92 -0.36 -10.47
CA VAL A 134 -14.37 -0.07 -9.10
C VAL A 134 -14.63 -1.36 -8.31
N LEU A 135 -15.27 -2.35 -8.93
CA LEU A 135 -15.52 -3.64 -8.27
C LEU A 135 -14.19 -4.31 -7.90
N THR A 136 -13.25 -4.35 -8.85
CA THR A 136 -11.94 -4.95 -8.65
C THR A 136 -11.16 -4.27 -7.52
N THR A 137 -11.05 -2.93 -7.54
CA THR A 137 -10.34 -2.20 -6.48
C THR A 137 -11.00 -2.38 -5.12
N THR A 138 -12.34 -2.32 -5.06
CA THR A 138 -13.10 -2.54 -3.82
C THR A 138 -12.84 -3.93 -3.25
N THR A 139 -12.87 -4.98 -4.09
CA THR A 139 -12.58 -6.36 -3.66
C THR A 139 -11.17 -6.48 -3.11
N PHE A 140 -10.15 -5.94 -3.80
CA PHE A 140 -8.77 -5.98 -3.30
C PHE A 140 -8.60 -5.21 -1.99
N TYR A 141 -9.19 -4.02 -1.85
CA TYR A 141 -9.14 -3.25 -0.60
C TYR A 141 -9.78 -3.99 0.57
N MET A 142 -10.95 -4.60 0.35
CA MET A 142 -11.62 -5.40 1.37
C MET A 142 -10.80 -6.64 1.76
N LEU A 143 -10.25 -7.37 0.78
CA LEU A 143 -9.41 -8.53 1.04
C LEU A 143 -8.15 -8.14 1.82
N CYS A 144 -7.44 -7.09 1.40
CA CYS A 144 -6.24 -6.61 2.08
C CYS A 144 -6.54 -6.15 3.52
N GLY A 145 -7.66 -5.47 3.73
CA GLY A 145 -8.10 -5.03 5.05
C GLY A 145 -8.43 -6.21 5.98
N VAL A 146 -9.25 -7.15 5.51
CA VAL A 146 -9.71 -8.30 6.31
C VAL A 146 -8.55 -9.26 6.60
N LEU A 147 -7.80 -9.67 5.58
CA LEU A 147 -6.70 -10.62 5.75
C LEU A 147 -5.51 -9.98 6.46
N GLY A 148 -5.21 -8.70 6.20
CA GLY A 148 -4.20 -7.96 6.96
C GLY A 148 -4.58 -7.86 8.44
N TYR A 149 -5.85 -7.58 8.76
CA TYR A 149 -6.32 -7.58 10.14
C TYR A 149 -6.35 -8.97 10.77
N ALA A 150 -6.65 -10.02 10.01
CA ALA A 150 -6.56 -11.40 10.49
C ALA A 150 -5.11 -11.81 10.80
N ALA A 151 -4.14 -11.33 10.01
CA ALA A 151 -2.72 -11.62 10.18
C ALA A 151 -2.09 -10.86 11.37
N PHE A 152 -2.50 -9.60 11.60
CA PHE A 152 -1.83 -8.70 12.57
C PHE A 152 -2.70 -8.19 13.72
N GLY A 153 -4.01 -8.38 13.65
CA GLY A 153 -4.98 -7.96 14.67
C GLY A 153 -4.87 -6.49 15.04
N ASN A 154 -5.01 -6.20 16.33
CA ASN A 154 -4.90 -4.86 16.92
C ASN A 154 -3.55 -4.17 16.66
N THR A 155 -2.53 -4.93 16.29
CA THR A 155 -1.18 -4.44 15.96
C THR A 155 -0.97 -4.23 14.45
N ALA A 156 -2.03 -4.33 13.64
CA ALA A 156 -1.95 -4.12 12.20
C ALA A 156 -1.32 -2.75 11.85
N PRO A 157 -0.20 -2.74 11.09
CA PRO A 157 0.40 -1.50 10.62
C PRO A 157 -0.45 -0.90 9.48
N GLY A 158 -0.44 0.42 9.34
CA GLY A 158 -1.20 1.12 8.28
C GLY A 158 -0.82 0.73 6.85
N ASN A 159 0.41 0.22 6.65
CA ASN A 159 0.81 -0.47 5.44
C ASN A 159 1.67 -1.66 5.83
N PHE A 160 1.17 -2.88 5.70
CA PHE A 160 1.88 -4.07 6.20
C PHE A 160 3.07 -4.52 5.36
N LEU A 161 3.17 -4.10 4.09
CA LEU A 161 4.34 -4.38 3.24
C LEU A 161 5.52 -3.42 3.52
N THR A 162 5.25 -2.18 3.95
CA THR A 162 6.28 -1.15 4.25
C THR A 162 6.46 -0.87 5.74
N GLY A 163 5.43 -1.17 6.53
CA GLY A 163 5.38 -1.04 7.99
C GLY A 163 5.86 -2.28 8.71
N PHE A 164 6.58 -3.17 8.00
CA PHE A 164 7.24 -4.34 8.55
C PHE A 164 6.29 -5.34 9.22
N GLY A 165 5.10 -5.55 8.63
CA GLY A 165 4.25 -6.67 9.02
C GLY A 165 4.88 -8.02 8.62
N PHE A 166 5.59 -8.06 7.50
CA PHE A 166 6.30 -9.23 7.00
C PHE A 166 7.79 -8.94 6.91
N TYR A 167 8.61 -9.84 7.47
CA TYR A 167 10.07 -9.79 7.39
C TYR A 167 10.61 -10.91 6.49
N ASP A 168 9.90 -12.03 6.45
CA ASP A 168 10.24 -13.19 5.64
C ASP A 168 9.09 -13.64 4.73
N PRO A 169 9.41 -14.13 3.51
CA PRO A 169 10.73 -14.05 2.89
C PRO A 169 11.04 -12.63 2.37
N PHE A 170 12.19 -12.07 2.76
CA PHE A 170 12.59 -10.68 2.48
C PHE A 170 12.55 -10.30 0.98
N TRP A 171 12.94 -11.21 0.09
CA TRP A 171 12.95 -10.97 -1.35
C TRP A 171 11.54 -10.71 -1.92
N LEU A 172 10.53 -11.39 -1.37
CA LEU A 172 9.14 -11.26 -1.83
C LEU A 172 8.55 -9.93 -1.34
N VAL A 173 8.90 -9.54 -0.11
CA VAL A 173 8.58 -8.23 0.45
C VAL A 173 9.23 -7.11 -0.38
N ASP A 174 10.48 -7.29 -0.79
CA ASP A 174 11.20 -6.32 -1.63
C ASP A 174 10.57 -6.18 -3.02
N ILE A 175 10.18 -7.29 -3.66
CA ILE A 175 9.45 -7.26 -4.94
C ILE A 175 8.13 -6.51 -4.79
N GLY A 176 7.33 -6.84 -3.76
CA GLY A 176 6.06 -6.15 -3.50
C GLY A 176 6.25 -4.65 -3.31
N ASN A 177 7.30 -4.26 -2.60
CA ASN A 177 7.67 -2.86 -2.42
C ASN A 177 8.07 -2.20 -3.75
N ILE A 178 8.92 -2.83 -4.57
CA ILE A 178 9.28 -2.29 -5.90
C ILE A 178 8.03 -2.11 -6.78
N CYS A 179 7.09 -3.07 -6.77
CA CYS A 179 5.82 -2.95 -7.48
C CYS A 179 5.01 -1.72 -7.03
N ILE A 180 4.97 -1.41 -5.73
CA ILE A 180 4.32 -0.18 -5.22
C ILE A 180 4.98 1.07 -5.81
N VAL A 181 6.32 1.13 -5.87
CA VAL A 181 7.01 2.29 -6.46
C VAL A 181 6.62 2.46 -7.92
N VAL A 182 6.71 1.40 -8.72
CA VAL A 182 6.42 1.46 -10.15
C VAL A 182 4.97 1.85 -10.40
N HIS A 183 4.03 1.31 -9.61
CA HIS A 183 2.62 1.70 -9.66
C HIS A 183 2.43 3.20 -9.38
N LEU A 184 3.05 3.74 -8.32
CA LEU A 184 2.95 5.15 -7.96
C LEU A 184 3.59 6.09 -9.00
N VAL A 185 4.67 5.66 -9.65
CA VAL A 185 5.29 6.41 -10.76
C VAL A 185 4.35 6.44 -11.96
N GLY A 186 3.76 5.31 -12.34
CA GLY A 186 2.84 5.23 -13.47
C GLY A 186 1.50 5.96 -13.25
N ALA A 187 1.11 6.23 -11.99
CA ALA A 187 -0.09 6.98 -11.66
C ALA A 187 0.02 8.50 -11.89
N TYR A 188 1.23 9.04 -12.07
CA TYR A 188 1.46 10.47 -12.27
C TYR A 188 1.52 10.81 -13.77
N GLN A 189 0.38 10.66 -14.43
CA GLN A 189 0.19 11.14 -15.80
C GLN A 189 -0.55 12.48 -15.70
N VAL A 190 0.16 13.59 -15.94
CA VAL A 190 -0.44 14.93 -15.84
C VAL A 190 -1.16 15.27 -17.14
N ASN A 191 -2.42 15.72 -17.03
CA ASN A 191 -3.21 16.23 -18.15
C ASN A 191 -2.53 17.47 -18.74
N THR A 192 -1.67 17.29 -19.74
CA THR A 192 -1.26 18.35 -20.68
C THR A 192 -1.70 17.98 -22.09
#